data_AF-A9KSA7-F1
#
_entry.id   AF-A9KSA7-F1
#
_cell.length_a   1.000
_cell.length_b   1.000
_cell.length_c   1.000
_cell.angle_alpha   90.00
_cell.angle_beta   90.00
_cell.angle_gamma   90.00
#
_symmetry.space_group_name_H-M   'P 1'
#
loop_
_entity.id
_entity.type
_entity.pdbx_description
1 polymer ?
#
loop_
_entity_poly.entity_id
_entity_poly.type
_entity_poly.pdbx_seq_one_letter_code
_entity_poly.pdbx_strand_id
1 'polypeptide(L)'
;MEKILRENFPLIAILLICLIYLIRVVTGTKNTVMREYGKMTEEEKELYDISKVKMSQILCILSIIIVIVLDFVFTKFFPDIIAPNTFTVCLLVEMVVTIIFFKTKWIINFFCKKKNA
;
A
#
# COMPACT_ATOMS: atom_id res chain seq x y z
N MET A 1 19.15 18.00 16.60
CA MET A 1 18.30 18.03 15.40
C MET A 1 18.88 17.17 14.28
N GLU A 2 20.17 17.29 13.96
CA GLU A 2 20.85 16.46 12.93
C GLU A 2 20.81 14.95 13.20
N LYS A 3 20.98 14.51 14.45
CA LYS A 3 21.01 13.08 14.80
C LYS A 3 19.64 12.40 14.59
N ILE A 4 18.57 13.05 15.05
CA ILE A 4 17.17 12.61 14.86
C ILE A 4 16.81 12.58 13.36
N LEU A 5 17.26 13.57 12.60
CA LEU A 5 17.01 13.62 11.16
C LEU A 5 17.72 12.48 10.43
N ARG A 6 18.95 12.15 10.84
CA ARG A 6 19.79 11.10 10.21
C ARG A 6 19.31 9.69 10.58
N GLU A 7 18.87 9.48 11.82
CA GLU A 7 18.32 8.19 12.29
C GLU A 7 16.94 7.89 11.68
N ASN A 8 16.09 8.90 11.49
CA ASN A 8 14.76 8.73 10.90
C ASN A 8 14.70 8.97 9.38
N PHE A 9 15.83 9.33 8.76
CA PHE A 9 15.92 9.57 7.32
C PHE A 9 15.36 8.40 6.48
N PRO A 10 15.62 7.12 6.82
CA PRO A 10 15.06 6.00 6.06
C PRO A 10 13.54 5.96 6.10
N LEU A 11 12.94 6.19 7.27
CA LEU A 11 11.48 6.22 7.46
C LEU A 11 10.85 7.37 6.69
N ILE A 12 11.46 8.55 6.75
CA ILE A 12 11.01 9.74 6.00
C ILE A 12 11.09 9.47 4.49
N ALA A 13 12.16 8.83 4.02
CA ALA A 13 12.32 8.46 2.61
C ALA A 13 11.25 7.44 2.17
N ILE A 14 10.97 6.42 2.99
CA ILE A 14 9.91 5.44 2.71
C ILE A 14 8.54 6.13 2.68
N LEU A 15 8.24 7.01 3.64
CA LEU A 15 6.99 7.77 3.70
C LEU A 15 6.80 8.63 2.43
N LEU A 16 7.86 9.33 2.01
CA LEU A 16 7.85 10.12 0.77
C LEU A 16 7.61 9.24 -0.47
N ILE A 17 8.25 8.07 -0.56
CA ILE A 17 8.01 7.11 -1.65
C ILE A 17 6.56 6.64 -1.63
N CYS A 18 6.00 6.29 -0.47
CA CYS A 18 4.61 5.88 -0.32
C CYS A 18 3.63 6.99 -0.74
N LEU A 19 3.88 8.25 -0.36
CA LEU A 19 3.08 9.40 -0.76
C LEU A 19 3.16 9.66 -2.27
N ILE A 20 4.35 9.58 -2.87
CA ILE A 20 4.52 9.68 -4.34
C ILE A 20 3.76 8.55 -5.03
N TYR A 21 3.80 7.34 -4.46
CA TYR A 21 3.07 6.19 -5.00
C TYR A 21 1.56 6.40 -4.92
N LEU A 22 1.05 6.94 -3.81
CA LEU A 22 -0.36 7.31 -3.64
C LEU A 22 -0.79 8.34 -4.68
N ILE A 23 0.00 9.42 -4.86
CA ILE A 23 -0.28 10.46 -5.86
C ILE A 23 -0.35 9.85 -7.27
N ARG A 24 0.55 8.92 -7.60
CA ARG A 24 0.52 8.22 -8.89
C ARG A 24 -0.73 7.36 -9.07
N VAL A 25 -1.20 6.68 -8.01
CA VAL A 25 -2.47 5.94 -8.06
C VAL A 25 -3.66 6.86 -8.29
N VAL A 26 -3.72 7.97 -7.55
CA VAL A 26 -4.83 8.94 -7.64
C VAL A 26 -4.84 9.63 -9.02
N THR A 27 -3.67 9.99 -9.55
CA THR A 27 -3.52 10.60 -10.88
C THR A 27 -3.66 9.61 -12.04
N GLY A 28 -3.91 8.32 -11.75
CA GLY A 28 -4.20 7.31 -12.76
C GLY A 28 -2.98 6.81 -13.54
N THR A 29 -1.76 7.07 -13.06
CA THR A 29 -0.57 6.40 -13.62
C THR A 29 -0.67 4.91 -13.27
N LYS A 30 -0.62 4.03 -14.29
CA LYS A 30 -0.83 2.57 -14.18
C LYS A 30 0.06 1.93 -13.10
N ASN A 31 -0.42 1.92 -11.86
CA ASN A 31 0.27 1.31 -10.74
C ASN A 31 -0.36 -0.07 -10.47
N THR A 32 0.48 -1.05 -10.14
CA THR A 32 0.19 -2.43 -9.69
C THR A 32 -1.20 -3.01 -9.98
N VAL A 33 -2.24 -2.77 -9.15
CA VAL A 33 -3.59 -3.35 -9.39
C VAL A 33 -4.14 -2.94 -10.74
N MET A 34 -4.03 -1.65 -11.06
CA MET A 34 -4.50 -1.09 -12.33
C MET A 34 -3.68 -1.60 -13.53
N ARG A 35 -2.43 -2.01 -13.29
CA ARG A 35 -1.58 -2.66 -14.30
C ARG A 35 -2.03 -4.09 -14.58
N GLU A 36 -2.35 -4.86 -13.55
CA GLU A 36 -2.91 -6.23 -13.72
C GLU A 36 -4.32 -6.20 -14.29
N TYR A 37 -5.16 -5.27 -13.85
CA TYR A 37 -6.45 -4.97 -14.49
C TYR A 37 -6.25 -4.55 -15.96
N GLY A 38 -5.24 -3.74 -16.26
CA GLY A 38 -4.92 -3.32 -17.61
C GLY A 38 -4.44 -4.44 -18.55
N LYS A 39 -3.97 -5.57 -18.01
CA LYS A 39 -3.60 -6.77 -18.78
C LYS A 39 -4.79 -7.71 -19.05
N MET A 40 -5.92 -7.50 -18.39
CA MET A 40 -7.15 -8.26 -18.62
C MET A 40 -7.77 -7.91 -19.98
N THR A 41 -8.51 -8.86 -20.56
CA THR A 41 -9.31 -8.59 -21.76
C THR A 41 -10.47 -7.64 -21.43
N GLU A 42 -11.07 -7.01 -22.44
CA GLU A 42 -12.23 -6.14 -22.21
C GLU A 42 -13.41 -6.93 -21.62
N GLU A 43 -13.62 -8.17 -22.06
CA GLU A 43 -14.62 -9.10 -21.49
C GLU A 43 -14.37 -9.39 -20.01
N GLU A 44 -13.11 -9.64 -19.62
CA GLU A 44 -12.76 -9.83 -18.21
C GLU A 44 -13.00 -8.54 -17.40
N LYS A 45 -12.66 -7.37 -17.94
CA LYS A 45 -12.82 -6.08 -17.26
C LYS A 45 -14.28 -5.74 -16.98
N GLU A 46 -15.21 -6.14 -17.85
CA GLU A 46 -16.65 -5.90 -17.65
C GLU A 46 -17.18 -6.57 -16.38
N LEU A 47 -16.55 -7.65 -15.91
CA LEU A 47 -16.92 -8.37 -14.69
C LEU A 47 -16.57 -7.59 -13.40
N TYR A 48 -15.74 -6.56 -13.48
CA TYR A 48 -15.22 -5.84 -12.32
C TYR A 48 -15.63 -4.36 -12.31
N ASP A 49 -15.77 -3.81 -11.11
CA ASP A 49 -16.01 -2.39 -10.89
C ASP A 49 -14.68 -1.63 -10.78
N ILE A 50 -14.37 -0.83 -11.80
CA ILE A 50 -13.14 -0.04 -11.88
C ILE A 50 -12.96 0.92 -10.69
N SER A 51 -14.06 1.40 -10.10
CA SER A 51 -14.01 2.28 -8.93
C SER A 51 -13.52 1.50 -7.70
N LYS A 52 -13.97 0.25 -7.53
CA LYS A 52 -13.49 -0.64 -6.46
C LYS A 52 -12.04 -1.07 -6.66
N VAL A 53 -11.62 -1.28 -7.91
CA VAL A 53 -10.21 -1.57 -8.24
C VAL A 53 -9.31 -0.42 -7.79
N LYS A 54 -9.68 0.84 -8.12
CA LYS A 54 -8.94 2.03 -7.67
C LYS A 54 -8.98 2.18 -6.14
N MET A 55 -10.15 1.99 -5.52
CA MET A 55 -10.31 2.13 -4.07
C MET A 55 -9.48 1.11 -3.29
N SER A 56 -9.42 -0.14 -3.75
CA SER A 56 -8.61 -1.19 -3.13
C SER A 56 -7.13 -0.83 -3.14
N GLN A 57 -6.66 -0.23 -4.24
CA GLN A 57 -5.28 0.21 -4.35
C GLN A 57 -4.96 1.39 -3.41
N ILE A 58 -5.89 2.34 -3.28
CA ILE A 58 -5.77 3.45 -2.33
C ILE A 58 -5.71 2.93 -0.90
N LEU A 59 -6.58 1.99 -0.52
CA LEU A 59 -6.63 1.39 0.81
C LEU A 59 -5.32 0.67 1.17
N CYS A 60 -4.74 -0.10 0.24
CA CYS A 60 -3.43 -0.73 0.46
C CYS A 60 -2.31 0.28 0.70
N ILE A 61 -2.32 1.42 0.00
CA ILE A 61 -1.25 2.44 0.20
C ILE A 61 -1.47 3.18 1.51
N LEU A 62 -2.73 3.49 1.85
CA LEU A 62 -3.06 4.12 3.13
C LEU A 62 -2.67 3.23 4.32
N SER A 63 -2.86 1.91 4.24
CA SER A 63 -2.47 1.01 5.31
C SER A 63 -0.95 1.04 5.56
N ILE A 64 -0.15 1.00 4.48
CA ILE A 64 1.31 1.14 4.56
C ILE A 64 1.71 2.49 5.18
N ILE A 65 1.07 3.59 4.77
CA ILE A 65 1.33 4.92 5.34
C ILE A 65 1.03 4.94 6.84
N ILE A 66 -0.10 4.34 7.26
CA ILE A 66 -0.46 4.25 8.68
C ILE A 66 0.60 3.48 9.46
N VAL A 67 1.08 2.34 8.96
CA VAL A 67 2.11 1.55 9.63
C VAL A 67 3.42 2.35 9.77
N ILE A 68 3.84 3.10 8.76
CA ILE A 68 5.04 3.96 8.82
C ILE A 68 4.85 5.10 9.84
N VAL A 69 3.68 5.74 9.86
CA VAL A 69 3.38 6.81 10.83
C VAL A 69 3.39 6.27 12.25
N LEU A 70 2.78 5.10 12.48
CA LEU A 70 2.80 4.43 13.78
C LEU A 70 4.23 4.10 14.19
N ASP A 71 5.04 3.52 13.31
CA ASP A 71 6.45 3.21 13.59
C ASP A 71 7.23 4.46 14.01
N PHE A 72 7.07 5.57 13.28
CA PHE A 72 7.73 6.83 13.60
C PHE A 72 7.29 7.41 14.94
N VAL A 73 5.97 7.39 15.23
CA VAL A 73 5.43 7.87 16.51
C VAL A 73 5.94 7.01 17.66
N PHE A 74 5.88 5.68 17.54
CA PHE A 74 6.33 4.78 18.60
C PHE A 74 7.84 4.87 18.82
N THR A 75 8.64 4.92 17.76
CA THR A 75 10.10 5.08 17.87
C THR A 75 10.48 6.41 18.54
N LYS A 76 9.73 7.49 18.30
CA LYS A 76 10.03 8.82 18.84
C LYS A 76 9.55 9.02 20.28
N PHE A 77 8.37 8.51 20.63
CA PHE A 77 7.74 8.77 21.93
C PHE A 77 7.94 7.61 22.93
N PHE A 78 8.25 6.41 22.45
CA PHE A 78 8.40 5.20 23.27
C PHE A 78 9.67 4.39 22.89
N PRO A 79 10.87 4.98 22.98
CA PRO A 79 12.11 4.36 22.50
C PRO A 79 12.52 3.08 23.24
N ASP A 80 12.05 2.88 24.47
CA ASP A 80 12.38 1.70 25.29
C ASP A 80 11.45 0.50 25.05
N ILE A 81 10.43 0.65 24.21
CA ILE A 81 9.53 -0.44 23.82
C ILE A 81 10.14 -1.12 22.57
N ILE A 82 10.18 -2.45 22.54
CA ILE A 82 10.66 -3.33 21.41
C ILE A 82 9.91 -3.08 20.06
N ALA A 83 9.03 -2.08 20.03
CA ALA A 83 8.15 -1.69 18.94
C ALA A 83 8.80 -1.51 17.55
N PRO A 84 10.00 -0.91 17.39
CA PRO A 84 10.53 -0.61 16.05
C PRO A 84 10.74 -1.86 15.18
N ASN A 85 11.17 -2.97 15.80
CA ASN A 85 11.33 -4.24 15.11
C ASN A 85 9.98 -4.86 14.73
N THR A 86 8.97 -4.74 15.60
CA THR A 86 7.62 -5.24 15.34
C THR A 86 6.95 -4.50 14.18
N PHE A 87 7.09 -3.17 14.13
CA PHE A 87 6.55 -2.37 13.04
C PHE A 87 7.28 -2.63 11.72
N THR A 88 8.61 -2.80 11.75
CA THR A 88 9.39 -3.21 10.57
C THR A 88 8.92 -4.58 10.04
N VAL A 89 8.67 -5.54 10.92
CA VAL A 89 8.11 -6.85 10.56
C VAL A 89 6.69 -6.70 9.99
N CYS A 90 5.83 -5.88 10.60
CA CYS A 90 4.50 -5.59 10.06
C CYS A 90 4.58 -5.01 8.64
N LEU A 91 5.51 -4.09 8.40
CA LEU A 91 5.72 -3.45 7.10
C LEU A 91 6.20 -4.47 6.05
N LEU A 92 7.10 -5.38 6.42
CA LEU A 92 7.53 -6.50 5.58
C LEU A 92 6.37 -7.45 5.26
N VAL A 93 5.59 -7.85 6.26
CA VAL A 93 4.40 -8.69 6.08
C VAL A 93 3.40 -8.01 5.15
N GLU A 94 3.15 -6.73 5.36
CA GLU A 94 2.22 -5.93 4.56
C GLU A 94 2.69 -5.79 3.11
N MET A 95 3.99 -5.63 2.86
CA MET A 95 4.55 -5.69 1.51
C MET A 95 4.34 -7.05 0.84
N VAL A 96 4.62 -8.16 1.55
CA VAL A 96 4.43 -9.52 1.02
C VAL A 96 2.97 -9.79 0.69
N VAL A 97 2.07 -9.46 1.61
CA VAL A 97 0.62 -9.59 1.45
C VAL A 97 0.15 -8.76 0.25
N THR A 98 0.62 -7.52 0.13
CA THR A 98 0.33 -6.63 -1.00
C THR A 98 0.81 -7.21 -2.34
N ILE A 99 2.02 -7.78 -2.39
CA ILE A 99 2.56 -8.43 -3.60
C ILE A 99 1.71 -9.63 -4.00
N ILE A 100 1.35 -10.49 -3.04
CA ILE A 100 0.50 -11.67 -3.29
C ILE A 100 -0.86 -11.22 -3.83
N PHE A 101 -1.49 -10.23 -3.20
CA PHE A 101 -2.79 -9.71 -3.62
C PHE A 101 -2.76 -9.11 -5.02
N PHE A 102 -1.69 -8.39 -5.37
CA PHE A 102 -1.54 -7.83 -6.70
C PHE A 102 -1.33 -8.91 -7.76
N LYS A 103 -0.51 -9.93 -7.48
CA LYS A 103 -0.22 -10.98 -8.48
C LYS A 103 -1.37 -11.97 -8.68
N THR A 104 -2.16 -12.28 -7.66
CA THR A 104 -3.12 -13.39 -7.72
C THR A 104 -4.51 -12.98 -8.24
N LYS A 105 -4.71 -11.73 -8.68
CA LYS A 105 -6.04 -11.15 -9.03
C LYS A 105 -7.09 -11.33 -7.90
N TRP A 106 -6.71 -11.78 -6.72
CA TRP A 106 -7.63 -12.18 -5.64
C TRP A 106 -8.46 -11.01 -5.14
N ILE A 107 -7.83 -9.85 -4.92
CA ILE A 107 -8.55 -8.63 -4.53
C ILE A 107 -9.56 -8.21 -5.60
N ILE A 108 -9.20 -8.36 -6.88
CA ILE A 108 -10.07 -8.01 -7.99
C ILE A 108 -11.28 -8.96 -8.01
N ASN A 109 -11.04 -10.26 -7.87
CA ASN A 109 -12.10 -11.28 -7.84
C ASN A 109 -13.02 -11.20 -6.62
N PHE A 110 -12.48 -10.92 -5.44
CA PHE A 110 -13.23 -11.00 -4.19
C PHE A 110 -13.92 -9.68 -3.83
N PHE A 111 -13.22 -8.55 -4.02
CA PHE A 111 -13.72 -7.23 -3.62
C PHE A 111 -14.24 -6.40 -4.79
N CYS A 112 -13.67 -6.56 -5.99
CA CYS A 112 -13.98 -5.70 -7.13
C CYS A 112 -15.00 -6.29 -8.11
N LYS A 113 -15.31 -7.60 -8.02
CA LYS A 113 -16.32 -8.23 -8.88
C LYS A 113 -17.69 -7.60 -8.66
N LYS A 114 -18.40 -7.32 -9.76
CA LYS A 114 -19.78 -6.81 -9.70
C LYS A 114 -20.67 -7.92 -9.12
N LYS A 115 -21.53 -7.58 -8.16
CA LYS A 115 -22.43 -8.55 -7.50
C LYS A 115 -23.50 -9.13 -8.45
N ASN A 116 -23.71 -8.52 -9.60
CA ASN A 116 -24.76 -8.86 -10.57
C ASN A 116 -24.19 -9.38 -11.90
N ALA A 117 -22.96 -9.90 -11.91
CA ALA A 117 -22.32 -10.52 -13.07
C ALA A 117 -22.32 -12.04 -12.94
#